data_AF-A0A7S2LG85-F1
#
_entry.id   AF-A0A7S2LG85-F1
#
_cell.length_a   1.000
_cell.length_b   1.000
_cell.length_c   1.000
_cell.angle_alpha   90.00
_cell.angle_beta   90.00
_cell.angle_gamma   90.00
#
_symmetry.space_group_name_H-M   'P 1'
#
loop_
_entity.id
_entity.type
_entity.pdbx_description
1 polymer ?
#
loop_
_entity_poly.entity_id
_entity_poly.type
_entity_poly.pdbx_seq_one_letter_code
_entity_poly.pdbx_strand_id
1 'polypeptide(L)'
;DDPDQAHTAEGSDIVLGVPLADSGTHRTIRRVIVLAAAGGSFYIIQFIVNLSKGLYSSGDSTNATSLWAATSALLIELSIPACGYAGALYNNRQLTCCFCSCNLFIALVSVMSFIRLNIRVGELEGDCAREENPTQRRSCEMWSSDGGDKYLLLSSTITNILTGVLAFWFGNALYNRLAHDFSLALPAMTPLLGEVIVLTPSSRPGNVVVVPLQASTSLTVTSQARLAPTFL
;
A
#
# COMPACT_ATOMS: atom_id res chain seq x y z
N ASP A 1 -47.31 -6.78 -56.57
CA ASP A 1 -47.27 -5.53 -55.81
C ASP A 1 -47.45 -5.82 -54.34
N ASP A 2 -46.35 -6.01 -53.62
CA ASP A 2 -46.30 -5.91 -52.17
C ASP A 2 -44.87 -5.51 -51.76
N PRO A 3 -44.56 -4.20 -51.69
CA PRO A 3 -43.26 -3.71 -51.26
C PRO A 3 -43.30 -3.29 -49.78
N ASP A 4 -42.13 -3.34 -49.14
CA ASP A 4 -41.80 -2.73 -47.84
C ASP A 4 -42.08 -3.54 -46.56
N GLN A 5 -41.37 -4.67 -46.41
CA GLN A 5 -40.95 -5.14 -45.09
C GLN A 5 -39.71 -4.37 -44.62
N ALA A 6 -39.95 -3.26 -43.92
CA ALA A 6 -38.94 -2.53 -43.17
C ALA A 6 -38.54 -3.34 -41.93
N HIS A 7 -37.41 -4.03 -42.00
CA HIS A 7 -36.72 -4.58 -40.84
C HIS A 7 -36.24 -3.42 -39.94
N THR A 8 -37.06 -3.12 -38.94
CA THR A 8 -36.70 -2.25 -37.82
C THR A 8 -35.59 -2.93 -37.03
N ALA A 9 -34.40 -2.33 -37.07
CA ALA A 9 -33.25 -2.75 -36.28
C ALA A 9 -33.65 -2.72 -34.79
N GLU A 10 -33.73 -3.91 -34.18
CA GLU A 10 -33.87 -4.07 -32.74
C GLU A 10 -32.74 -3.30 -32.05
N GLY A 11 -33.11 -2.21 -31.39
CA GLY A 11 -32.21 -1.47 -30.51
C GLY A 11 -31.75 -2.41 -29.42
N SER A 12 -30.45 -2.73 -29.43
CA SER A 12 -29.81 -3.46 -28.35
C SER A 12 -29.99 -2.66 -27.06
N ASP A 13 -30.89 -3.12 -26.20
CA ASP A 13 -31.13 -2.54 -24.88
C ASP A 13 -29.83 -2.62 -24.08
N ILE A 14 -29.16 -1.48 -23.92
CA ILE A 14 -27.94 -1.39 -23.13
C ILE A 14 -28.39 -1.36 -21.67
N VAL A 15 -28.56 -2.54 -21.08
CA VAL A 15 -28.81 -2.69 -19.65
C VAL A 15 -27.55 -2.23 -18.91
N LEU A 16 -27.52 -0.96 -18.48
CA LEU A 16 -26.52 -0.49 -17.53
C LEU A 16 -26.73 -1.25 -16.23
N GLY A 17 -25.89 -2.26 -15.98
CA GLY A 17 -25.84 -2.96 -14.71
C GLY A 17 -25.58 -1.96 -13.58
N VAL A 18 -26.56 -1.80 -12.69
CA VAL A 18 -26.39 -1.00 -11.48
C VAL A 18 -25.29 -1.66 -10.66
N PRO A 19 -24.20 -0.96 -10.29
CA PRO A 19 -23.17 -1.55 -9.45
C PRO A 19 -23.81 -1.99 -8.14
N LEU A 20 -23.80 -3.29 -7.84
CA LEU A 20 -24.17 -3.79 -6.52
C LEU A 20 -23.18 -3.18 -5.53
N ALA A 21 -23.65 -2.16 -4.81
CA ALA A 21 -22.89 -1.55 -3.74
C ALA A 21 -22.65 -2.59 -2.63
N ASP A 22 -21.47 -3.22 -2.63
CA ASP A 22 -21.11 -4.15 -1.56
C ASP A 22 -20.87 -3.35 -0.27
N SER A 23 -21.88 -3.37 0.60
CA SER A 23 -21.85 -2.75 1.93
C SER A 23 -20.66 -3.22 2.79
N GLY A 24 -20.07 -4.38 2.48
CA GLY A 24 -18.88 -4.91 3.15
C GLY A 24 -17.62 -4.10 2.88
N THR A 25 -17.40 -3.66 1.63
CA THR A 25 -16.16 -3.00 1.21
C THR A 25 -16.04 -1.60 1.83
N HIS A 26 -17.14 -0.86 1.93
CA HIS A 26 -17.17 0.44 2.62
C HIS A 26 -16.78 0.35 4.10
N ARG A 27 -17.18 -0.71 4.81
CA ARG A 27 -16.80 -0.90 6.23
C ARG A 27 -15.30 -1.11 6.38
N THR A 28 -14.70 -1.90 5.50
CA THR A 28 -13.25 -2.15 5.51
C THR A 28 -12.46 -0.90 5.16
N ILE A 29 -12.86 -0.17 4.12
CA ILE A 29 -12.25 1.12 3.73
C ILE A 29 -12.27 2.09 4.91
N ARG A 30 -13.41 2.25 5.59
CA ARG A 30 -13.53 3.14 6.75
C ARG A 30 -12.57 2.75 7.88
N ARG A 31 -12.38 1.45 8.14
CA ARG A 31 -11.42 0.97 9.15
C ARG A 31 -9.97 1.30 8.77
N VAL A 32 -9.59 1.11 7.51
CA VAL A 32 -8.25 1.45 7.02
C VAL A 32 -7.98 2.95 7.12
N ILE A 33 -8.95 3.80 6.76
CA ILE A 33 -8.84 5.26 6.88
C ILE A 33 -8.66 5.68 8.33
N VAL A 34 -9.47 5.13 9.26
CA VAL A 34 -9.35 5.44 10.69
C VAL A 34 -7.99 5.02 11.24
N LEU A 35 -7.48 3.85 10.84
CA LEU A 35 -6.15 3.38 11.25
C LEU A 35 -5.02 4.23 10.66
N ALA A 36 -5.11 4.63 9.39
CA ALA A 36 -4.15 5.54 8.78
C ALA A 36 -4.12 6.90 9.50
N ALA A 37 -5.29 7.46 9.81
CA ALA A 37 -5.40 8.70 10.56
C ALA A 37 -4.86 8.57 11.99
N ALA A 38 -5.16 7.46 12.69
CA ALA A 38 -4.65 7.20 14.02
C ALA A 38 -3.13 7.05 14.04
N GLY A 39 -2.56 6.27 13.11
CA GLY A 39 -1.12 6.10 12.96
C GLY A 39 -0.41 7.42 12.63
N GLY A 40 -0.94 8.20 11.68
CA GLY A 40 -0.42 9.52 11.36
C GLY A 40 -0.45 10.49 12.55
N SER A 41 -1.56 10.50 13.29
CA SER A 41 -1.69 11.32 14.52
C SER A 41 -0.67 10.91 15.58
N PHE A 42 -0.46 9.60 15.74
CA PHE A 42 0.51 9.06 16.68
C PHE A 42 1.94 9.52 16.37
N TYR A 43 2.38 9.42 15.10
CA TYR A 43 3.71 9.89 14.68
C TYR A 43 3.89 11.40 14.88
N ILE A 44 2.86 12.20 14.57
CA ILE A 44 2.90 13.66 14.80
C ILE A 44 3.02 13.98 16.29
N ILE A 45 2.23 13.34 17.15
CA ILE A 45 2.30 13.55 18.60
C ILE A 45 3.68 13.14 19.12
N GLN A 46 4.21 12.01 18.69
CA GLN A 46 5.54 11.54 19.08
C GLN A 46 6.64 12.53 18.66
N PHE A 47 6.55 13.06 17.45
CA PHE A 47 7.47 14.10 16.97
C PHE A 47 7.39 15.37 17.82
N ILE A 48 6.19 15.85 18.15
CA ILE A 48 6.00 17.02 19.02
C ILE A 48 6.58 16.77 20.42
N VAL A 49 6.36 15.59 21.00
CA VAL A 49 6.94 15.22 22.29
C VAL A 49 8.46 15.22 22.22
N ASN A 50 9.06 14.62 21.19
CA ASN A 50 10.51 14.60 20.98
C ASN A 50 11.10 16.02 20.81
N LEU A 51 10.37 16.90 20.11
CA LEU A 51 10.74 18.30 19.96
C LEU A 51 10.66 19.05 21.29
N SER A 52 9.59 18.84 22.07
CA SER A 52 9.41 19.45 23.39
C SER A 52 10.44 18.99 24.43
N LYS A 53 10.94 17.75 24.31
CA LYS A 53 12.03 17.21 25.13
C LYS A 53 13.39 17.83 24.80
N GLY A 54 13.47 18.71 23.80
CA GLY A 54 14.70 19.39 23.43
C GLY A 54 15.74 18.48 22.77
N LEU A 55 15.33 17.31 22.25
CA LEU A 55 16.24 16.36 21.60
C LEU A 55 17.01 16.97 20.41
N TYR A 56 16.48 18.05 19.83
CA TYR A 56 17.05 18.77 18.69
C TYR A 56 17.71 20.12 19.07
N SER A 57 17.85 20.43 20.37
CA SER A 57 18.31 21.74 20.86
C SER A 57 19.78 21.76 21.34
N SER A 58 20.65 20.87 20.85
CA SER A 58 22.05 20.81 21.31
C SER A 58 22.85 21.99 20.74
N GLY A 59 23.21 23.01 21.52
CA GLY A 59 23.71 24.34 21.10
C GLY A 59 24.87 24.52 20.09
N ASP A 60 25.19 23.54 19.24
CA ASP A 60 26.13 23.63 18.12
C ASP A 60 25.42 23.93 16.77
N SER A 61 26.18 24.48 15.82
CA SER A 61 25.73 24.80 14.45
C SER A 61 25.22 23.60 13.64
N THR A 62 25.38 22.38 14.14
CA THR A 62 24.91 21.12 13.55
C THR A 62 23.40 20.85 13.75
N ASN A 63 22.70 21.69 14.52
CA ASN A 63 21.28 21.50 14.85
C ASN A 63 20.34 21.49 13.64
N ALA A 64 20.55 22.38 12.67
CA ALA A 64 19.68 22.48 11.50
C ALA A 64 19.58 21.15 10.75
N THR A 65 20.70 20.42 10.65
CA THR A 65 20.76 19.11 10.01
C THR A 65 19.97 18.05 10.78
N SER A 66 20.02 18.06 12.12
CA SER A 66 19.30 17.09 12.96
C SER A 66 17.78 17.26 12.89
N LEU A 67 17.31 18.52 12.91
CA LEU A 67 15.88 18.84 12.80
C LEU A 67 15.37 18.51 11.39
N TRP A 68 16.16 18.81 10.35
CA TRP A 68 15.81 18.48 8.98
C TRP A 68 15.75 16.97 8.76
N ALA A 69 16.69 16.21 9.34
CA ALA A 69 16.66 14.75 9.33
C ALA A 69 15.45 14.17 10.07
N ALA A 70 15.08 14.74 11.22
CA ALA A 70 13.87 14.33 11.94
C ALA A 70 12.59 14.66 11.17
N THR A 71 12.56 15.82 10.51
CA THR A 71 11.43 16.25 9.68
C THR A 71 11.28 15.36 8.44
N SER A 72 12.39 15.00 7.79
CA SER A 72 12.36 14.09 6.64
C SER A 72 11.93 12.68 7.05
N ALA A 73 12.39 12.19 8.20
CA ALA A 73 11.90 10.94 8.77
C ALA A 73 10.38 10.98 9.01
N LEU A 74 9.85 12.04 9.61
CA LEU A 74 8.40 12.21 9.81
C LEU A 74 7.63 12.23 8.48
N LEU A 75 8.14 12.90 7.44
CA LEU A 75 7.49 12.92 6.13
C LEU A 75 7.48 11.54 5.47
N ILE A 76 8.55 10.77 5.62
CA ILE A 76 8.61 9.38 5.15
C ILE A 76 7.62 8.52 5.93
N GLU A 77 7.53 8.65 7.25
CA GLU A 77 6.57 7.92 8.08
C GLU A 77 5.12 8.28 7.73
N LEU A 78 4.81 9.56 7.48
CA LEU A 78 3.48 10.03 7.07
C LEU A 78 3.11 9.63 5.64
N SER A 79 4.09 9.38 4.78
CA SER A 79 3.83 8.88 3.43
C SER A 79 3.14 7.50 3.43
N ILE A 80 3.40 6.67 4.44
CA ILE A 80 2.81 5.33 4.56
C ILE A 80 1.29 5.40 4.82
N PRO A 81 0.80 6.10 5.87
CA PRO A 81 -0.63 6.38 6.04
C PRO A 81 -1.28 7.05 4.83
N ALA A 82 -0.57 7.98 4.16
CA ALA A 82 -1.09 8.64 2.96
C ALA A 82 -1.32 7.64 1.81
N CYS A 83 -0.39 6.69 1.60
CA CYS A 83 -0.57 5.58 0.65
C CYS A 83 -1.77 4.71 1.01
N GLY A 84 -1.97 4.42 2.30
CA GLY A 84 -3.15 3.67 2.78
C GLY A 84 -4.46 4.40 2.51
N TYR A 85 -4.51 5.70 2.79
CA TYR A 85 -5.67 6.55 2.52
C TYR A 85 -5.96 6.66 1.02
N ALA A 86 -4.97 7.00 0.21
CA ALA A 86 -5.13 7.12 -1.24
C ALA A 86 -5.45 5.77 -1.89
N GLY A 87 -4.82 4.69 -1.44
CA GLY A 87 -5.12 3.32 -1.89
C GLY A 87 -6.57 2.92 -1.63
N ALA A 88 -7.08 3.23 -0.43
CA ALA A 88 -8.47 2.94 -0.06
C ALA A 88 -9.48 3.86 -0.77
N LEU A 89 -9.15 5.15 -0.98
CA LEU A 89 -10.04 6.12 -1.62
C LEU A 89 -10.18 5.86 -3.13
N TYR A 90 -9.07 5.56 -3.81
CA TYR A 90 -9.05 5.34 -5.26
C TYR A 90 -9.14 3.86 -5.66
N ASN A 91 -9.39 2.96 -4.71
CA ASN A 91 -9.40 1.50 -4.93
C ASN A 91 -8.12 1.00 -5.64
N ASN A 92 -6.97 1.61 -5.34
CA ASN A 92 -5.70 1.28 -5.97
C ASN A 92 -4.97 0.19 -5.18
N ARG A 93 -4.87 -0.99 -5.79
CA ARG A 93 -4.23 -2.19 -5.22
C ARG A 93 -2.74 -2.00 -4.94
N GLN A 94 -2.01 -1.26 -5.78
CA GLN A 94 -0.57 -1.05 -5.61
C GLN A 94 -0.27 -0.21 -4.36
N LEU A 95 -1.02 0.88 -4.17
CA LEU A 95 -0.89 1.74 -2.99
C LEU A 95 -1.27 1.01 -1.69
N THR A 96 -2.35 0.21 -1.73
CA THR A 96 -2.78 -0.61 -0.59
C THR A 96 -1.73 -1.68 -0.23
N CYS A 97 -1.07 -2.27 -1.24
CA CYS A 97 0.03 -3.21 -1.04
C CYS A 97 1.23 -2.55 -0.35
N CYS A 98 1.63 -1.36 -0.83
CA CYS A 98 2.72 -0.57 -0.24
C CYS A 98 2.43 -0.23 1.23
N PHE A 99 1.20 0.22 1.54
CA PHE A 99 0.77 0.44 2.92
C PHE A 99 0.92 -0.81 3.78
N CYS A 100 0.45 -1.96 3.29
CA CYS A 100 0.49 -3.24 4.00
C CYS A 100 1.93 -3.71 4.27
N SER A 101 2.79 -3.71 3.25
CA SER A 101 4.18 -4.18 3.36
C SER A 101 5.04 -3.26 4.22
N CYS A 102 4.88 -1.93 4.10
CA CYS A 102 5.61 -0.98 4.92
C CYS A 102 5.24 -1.08 6.40
N ASN A 103 3.94 -1.21 6.74
CA ASN A 103 3.54 -1.39 8.14
C ASN A 103 4.02 -2.70 8.75
N LEU A 104 4.00 -3.80 7.98
CA LEU A 104 4.56 -5.08 8.42
C LEU A 104 6.07 -4.97 8.66
N PHE A 105 6.80 -4.36 7.73
CA PHE A 105 8.24 -4.16 7.86
C PHE A 105 8.59 -3.32 9.10
N ILE A 106 7.89 -2.21 9.33
CA ILE A 106 8.07 -1.37 10.52
C ILE A 106 7.79 -2.16 11.80
N ALA A 107 6.72 -2.97 11.84
CA ALA A 107 6.41 -3.80 12.99
C ALA A 107 7.54 -4.81 13.27
N LEU A 108 8.06 -5.49 12.24
CA LEU A 108 9.16 -6.45 12.38
C LEU A 108 10.46 -5.77 12.86
N VAL A 109 10.83 -4.63 12.28
CA VAL A 109 12.01 -3.86 12.71
C VAL A 109 11.85 -3.38 14.15
N SER A 110 10.64 -2.97 14.54
CA SER A 110 10.33 -2.55 15.91
C SER A 110 10.47 -3.71 16.91
N VAL A 111 9.95 -4.89 16.58
CA VAL A 111 10.10 -6.10 17.41
C VAL A 111 11.58 -6.50 17.53
N MET A 112 12.33 -6.52 16.43
CA MET A 112 13.76 -6.84 16.44
C MET A 112 14.57 -5.85 17.28
N SER A 113 14.27 -4.56 17.14
CA SER A 113 14.92 -3.50 17.93
C SER A 113 14.58 -3.61 19.41
N PHE A 114 13.33 -3.93 19.74
CA PHE A 114 12.87 -4.18 21.10
C PHE A 114 13.60 -5.38 21.72
N ILE A 115 13.68 -6.51 21.03
CA ILE A 115 14.39 -7.72 21.50
C ILE A 115 15.86 -7.41 21.74
N ARG A 116 16.54 -6.77 20.78
CA ARG A 116 17.95 -6.38 20.91
C ARG A 116 18.19 -5.48 22.12
N LEU A 117 17.29 -4.55 22.36
CA LEU A 117 17.38 -3.66 23.50
C LEU A 117 17.19 -4.40 24.82
N ASN A 118 16.22 -5.32 24.90
CA ASN A 118 16.01 -6.15 26.10
C ASN A 118 17.23 -7.03 26.42
N ILE A 119 17.84 -7.65 25.39
CA ILE A 119 19.06 -8.45 25.55
C ILE A 119 20.18 -7.58 26.12
N ARG A 120 20.42 -6.40 25.53
CA ARG A 120 21.47 -5.49 26.00
C ARG A 120 21.26 -5.00 27.44
N VAL A 121 20.03 -4.62 27.78
CA VAL A 121 19.70 -4.20 29.15
C VAL A 121 19.94 -5.34 30.13
N GLY A 122 19.67 -6.59 29.73
CA GLY A 122 19.97 -7.78 30.53
C GLY A 122 21.48 -8.03 30.71
N GLU A 123 22.29 -7.84 29.67
CA GLU A 123 23.75 -8.03 29.73
C GLU A 123 24.47 -7.00 30.61
N LEU A 124 23.94 -5.77 30.68
CA LEU A 124 24.55 -4.68 31.44
C LEU A 124 24.21 -4.68 32.93
N GLU A 125 23.32 -5.57 33.40
CA GLU A 125 22.82 -5.60 34.80
C GLU A 125 22.35 -4.22 35.33
N GLY A 126 22.00 -3.29 34.43
CA GLY A 126 21.66 -1.90 34.76
C GLY A 126 22.83 -0.92 34.84
N ASP A 127 24.09 -1.35 34.66
CA ASP A 127 25.25 -0.46 34.64
C ASP A 127 25.48 0.20 33.27
N CYS A 128 24.63 1.17 32.94
CA CYS A 128 24.69 1.93 31.69
C CYS A 128 25.98 2.76 31.52
N ALA A 129 26.80 2.93 32.58
CA ALA A 129 28.05 3.68 32.50
C ALA A 129 29.12 2.96 31.66
N ARG A 130 28.97 1.66 31.46
CA ARG A 130 29.91 0.80 30.71
C ARG A 130 29.81 0.95 29.19
N GLU A 131 28.75 1.58 28.69
CA GLU A 131 28.52 1.76 27.25
C GLU A 131 29.32 2.97 26.70
N GLU A 132 30.22 2.72 25.75
CA GLU A 132 31.05 3.78 25.14
C GLU A 132 30.24 4.74 24.25
N ASN A 133 29.15 4.25 23.65
CA ASN A 133 28.37 5.05 22.73
C ASN A 133 27.32 5.91 23.47
N PRO A 134 27.38 7.26 23.39
CA PRO A 134 26.50 8.13 24.15
C PRO A 134 25.01 7.96 23.80
N THR A 135 24.69 7.58 22.56
CA THR A 135 23.30 7.32 22.16
C THR A 135 22.73 6.04 22.76
N GLN A 136 23.55 5.00 22.86
CA GLN A 136 23.15 3.72 23.45
C GLN A 136 23.07 3.85 24.97
N ARG A 137 24.01 4.59 25.58
CA ARG A 137 23.98 4.93 27.00
C ARG A 137 22.70 5.65 27.42
N ARG A 138 22.31 6.71 26.71
CA ARG A 138 21.04 7.42 26.99
C ARG A 138 19.82 6.50 26.86
N SER A 139 19.82 5.62 25.87
CA SER A 139 18.75 4.63 25.70
C SER A 139 18.72 3.65 26.87
N CYS A 140 19.87 3.15 27.31
CA CYS A 140 19.99 2.30 28.50
C CYS A 140 19.51 3.03 29.76
N GLU A 141 19.95 4.26 29.99
CA GLU A 141 19.57 5.07 31.17
C GLU A 141 18.05 5.30 31.21
N MET A 142 17.42 5.62 30.08
CA MET A 142 15.95 5.76 29.99
C MET A 142 15.20 4.44 30.27
N TRP A 143 15.77 3.31 29.89
CA TRP A 143 15.19 1.98 30.10
C TRP A 143 15.39 1.44 31.51
N SER A 144 16.52 1.77 32.12
CA SER A 144 16.84 1.40 33.49
C SER A 144 16.19 2.32 34.52
N SER A 145 15.79 3.54 34.13
CA SER A 145 15.09 4.46 35.04
C SER A 145 13.74 3.85 35.49
N ASP A 146 13.46 3.91 36.79
CA ASP A 146 12.14 3.58 37.37
C ASP A 146 11.07 4.66 37.13
N GLY A 147 11.38 5.67 36.33
CA GLY A 147 10.48 6.78 36.02
C GLY A 147 9.39 6.46 35.01
N GLY A 148 8.43 7.39 34.86
CA GLY A 148 7.34 7.31 33.89
C GLY A 148 7.79 7.22 32.42
N ASP A 149 8.99 7.74 32.10
CA ASP A 149 9.54 7.71 30.74
C ASP A 149 9.72 6.29 30.19
N LYS A 150 10.06 5.33 31.05
CA LYS A 150 10.16 3.91 30.68
C LYS A 150 8.82 3.38 30.16
N TYR A 151 7.73 3.67 30.88
CA TYR A 151 6.39 3.24 30.48
C TYR A 151 5.92 3.96 29.22
N LEU A 152 6.27 5.23 29.03
CA LEU A 152 5.95 5.97 27.80
C LEU A 152 6.66 5.36 26.59
N LEU A 153 7.95 5.02 26.71
CA LEU A 153 8.69 4.41 25.62
C LEU A 153 8.20 2.99 25.33
N LEU A 154 7.98 2.18 26.37
CA LEU A 154 7.44 0.83 26.25
C LEU A 154 6.05 0.84 25.60
N SER A 155 5.14 1.68 26.10
CA SER A 155 3.80 1.80 25.54
C SER A 155 3.83 2.29 24.10
N SER A 156 4.69 3.26 23.76
CA SER A 156 4.88 3.74 22.39
C SER A 156 5.35 2.64 21.45
N THR A 157 6.28 1.78 21.88
CA THR A 157 6.74 0.64 21.06
C THR A 157 5.62 -0.38 20.87
N ILE A 158 4.89 -0.70 21.94
CA ILE A 158 3.75 -1.63 21.88
C ILE A 158 2.65 -1.09 20.95
N THR A 159 2.28 0.18 21.07
CA THR A 159 1.27 0.79 20.19
C THR A 159 1.71 0.80 18.74
N ASN A 160 2.98 1.04 18.44
CA ASN A 160 3.51 0.95 17.08
C ASN A 160 3.41 -0.48 16.52
N ILE A 161 3.79 -1.49 17.30
CA ILE A 161 3.69 -2.89 16.88
C ILE A 161 2.22 -3.27 16.64
N LEU A 162 1.32 -2.96 17.59
CA LEU A 162 -0.10 -3.26 17.46
C LEU A 162 -0.73 -2.53 16.26
N THR A 163 -0.40 -1.26 16.06
CA THR A 163 -0.88 -0.48 14.91
C THR A 163 -0.39 -1.07 13.60
N GLY A 164 0.90 -1.46 13.52
CA GLY A 164 1.46 -2.09 12.33
C GLY A 164 0.81 -3.43 11.99
N VAL A 165 0.56 -4.28 12.99
CA VAL A 165 -0.13 -5.58 12.80
C VAL A 165 -1.58 -5.40 12.38
N LEU A 166 -2.30 -4.46 12.99
CA LEU A 166 -3.69 -4.14 12.61
C LEU A 166 -3.75 -3.54 11.20
N ALA A 167 -2.85 -2.61 10.88
CA ALA A 167 -2.75 -2.01 9.55
C ALA A 167 -2.47 -3.06 8.47
N PHE A 168 -1.56 -4.01 8.73
CA PHE A 168 -1.32 -5.16 7.87
C PHE A 168 -2.58 -6.01 7.70
N TRP A 169 -3.24 -6.38 8.80
CA TRP A 169 -4.43 -7.24 8.75
C TRP A 169 -5.56 -6.61 7.92
N PHE A 170 -5.93 -5.36 8.21
CA PHE A 170 -6.98 -4.67 7.48
C PHE A 170 -6.57 -4.29 6.05
N GLY A 171 -5.30 -3.93 5.84
CA GLY A 171 -4.75 -3.66 4.52
C GLY A 171 -4.78 -4.90 3.62
N ASN A 172 -4.38 -6.06 4.14
CA ASN A 172 -4.44 -7.33 3.43
C ASN A 172 -5.89 -7.77 3.13
N ALA A 173 -6.80 -7.58 4.09
CA ALA A 173 -8.23 -7.84 3.88
C ALA A 173 -8.82 -6.97 2.75
N LEU A 174 -8.47 -5.67 2.73
CA LEU A 174 -8.89 -4.75 1.66
C LEU A 174 -8.26 -5.14 0.31
N TYR A 175 -6.96 -5.45 0.32
CA TYR A 175 -6.23 -5.87 -0.87
C TYR A 175 -6.83 -7.12 -1.52
N ASN A 176 -7.15 -8.15 -0.73
CA ASN A 176 -7.77 -9.38 -1.25
C ASN A 176 -9.14 -9.12 -1.86
N ARG A 177 -9.94 -8.22 -1.26
CA ARG A 177 -11.22 -7.81 -1.85
C ARG A 177 -11.05 -7.10 -3.18
N LEU A 178 -10.15 -6.10 -3.24
CA LEU A 178 -9.83 -5.38 -4.47
C LEU A 178 -9.31 -6.31 -5.57
N ALA A 179 -8.58 -7.36 -5.21
CA ALA A 179 -8.10 -8.36 -6.16
C ALA A 179 -9.24 -9.17 -6.79
N HIS A 180 -10.28 -9.51 -6.01
CA HIS A 180 -11.46 -10.21 -6.51
C HIS A 180 -12.32 -9.33 -7.43
N ASP A 181 -12.53 -8.06 -7.05
CA ASP A 181 -13.34 -7.13 -7.86
C ASP A 181 -12.75 -6.93 -9.26
N PHE A 182 -11.42 -6.89 -9.38
CA PHE A 182 -10.76 -6.76 -10.68
C PHE A 182 -10.89 -8.01 -11.57
N SER A 183 -10.92 -9.20 -10.98
CA SER A 183 -11.15 -10.45 -11.72
C SER A 183 -12.55 -10.55 -12.31
N LEU A 184 -13.54 -9.88 -11.71
CA LEU A 184 -14.91 -9.82 -12.22
C LEU A 184 -15.11 -8.66 -13.21
N ALA A 185 -14.37 -7.56 -13.05
CA ALA A 185 -14.49 -6.36 -13.87
C ALA A 185 -13.79 -6.46 -15.23
N LEU A 186 -12.80 -7.35 -15.40
CA LEU A 186 -12.40 -7.70 -16.75
C LEU A 186 -13.53 -8.55 -17.34
N PRO A 187 -14.28 -8.05 -18.36
CA PRO A 187 -15.09 -8.96 -19.16
C PRO A 187 -14.13 -10.08 -19.57
N ALA A 188 -14.55 -11.34 -19.39
CA ALA A 188 -13.81 -12.47 -19.94
C ALA A 188 -13.38 -12.01 -21.32
N MET A 189 -12.07 -11.86 -21.56
CA MET A 189 -11.59 -11.44 -22.87
C MET A 189 -12.06 -12.56 -23.77
N THR A 190 -13.26 -12.40 -24.34
CA THR A 190 -13.76 -13.20 -25.42
C THR A 190 -12.62 -13.06 -26.40
N PRO A 191 -11.88 -14.14 -26.68
CA PRO A 191 -10.81 -14.05 -27.63
C PRO A 191 -11.43 -13.34 -28.83
N LEU A 192 -10.87 -12.18 -29.19
CA LEU A 192 -11.17 -11.55 -30.46
C LEU A 192 -10.70 -12.56 -31.50
N LEU A 193 -11.53 -13.57 -31.74
CA LEU A 193 -11.62 -14.30 -32.97
C LEU A 193 -11.94 -13.19 -33.94
N GLY A 194 -10.88 -12.65 -34.55
CA GLY A 194 -11.02 -11.72 -35.65
C GLY A 194 -11.94 -12.42 -36.64
N GLU A 195 -13.17 -11.95 -36.74
CA GLU A 195 -14.03 -12.32 -37.83
C GLU A 195 -13.27 -11.91 -39.08
N VAL A 196 -12.75 -12.90 -39.80
CA VAL A 196 -12.14 -12.68 -41.10
C VAL A 196 -13.30 -12.29 -41.98
N ILE A 197 -13.54 -10.99 -42.10
CA ILE A 197 -14.50 -10.45 -43.06
C ILE A 197 -13.94 -10.81 -44.43
N VAL A 198 -14.49 -11.89 -45.02
CA VAL A 198 -14.27 -12.21 -46.42
C VAL A 198 -14.95 -11.09 -47.19
N LEU A 199 -14.18 -10.08 -47.59
CA LEU A 199 -14.62 -9.06 -48.51
C LEU A 199 -14.98 -9.77 -49.82
N THR A 200 -16.27 -10.08 -49.99
CA THR A 200 -16.78 -10.58 -51.27
C THR A 200 -16.43 -9.53 -52.32
N PRO A 201 -15.59 -9.86 -53.32
CA PRO A 201 -15.20 -8.89 -54.33
C PRO A 201 -16.46 -8.48 -55.09
N SER A 202 -16.89 -7.23 -54.92
CA SER A 202 -17.82 -6.57 -55.82
C SER A 202 -17.27 -6.74 -57.24
N SER A 203 -17.98 -7.50 -58.07
CA SER A 203 -17.61 -7.79 -59.46
C SER A 203 -17.65 -6.53 -60.31
N ARG A 204 -16.64 -5.67 -60.14
CA ARG A 204 -16.32 -4.63 -61.11
C ARG A 204 -15.08 -5.10 -61.87
N PRO A 205 -15.18 -5.37 -63.18
CA PRO A 205 -14.03 -5.74 -63.98
C PRO A 205 -13.11 -4.51 -64.10
N GLY A 206 -12.02 -4.49 -63.35
CA GLY A 206 -11.03 -3.41 -63.45
C GLY A 206 -9.97 -3.45 -62.35
N ASN A 207 -8.82 -4.03 -62.70
CA ASN A 207 -7.51 -3.93 -62.03
C ASN A 207 -7.39 -4.49 -60.60
N VAL A 208 -6.82 -5.69 -60.53
CA VAL A 208 -6.32 -6.34 -59.32
C VAL A 208 -5.06 -5.60 -58.85
N VAL A 209 -5.13 -4.94 -57.69
CA VAL A 209 -3.96 -4.45 -56.95
C VAL A 209 -3.75 -5.39 -55.77
N VAL A 210 -2.65 -6.14 -55.80
CA VAL A 210 -2.21 -7.02 -54.71
C VAL A 210 -1.49 -6.16 -53.68
N VAL A 211 -2.07 -5.97 -52.50
CA VAL A 211 -1.39 -5.32 -51.35
C VAL A 211 -0.90 -6.43 -50.41
N PRO A 212 0.41 -6.53 -50.14
CA PRO A 212 0.93 -7.52 -49.21
C PRO A 212 0.56 -7.16 -47.76
N LEU A 213 -0.09 -8.10 -47.08
CA LEU A 213 -0.43 -8.02 -45.67
C LEU A 213 0.86 -8.08 -44.84
N GLN A 214 1.31 -6.94 -44.32
CA GLN A 214 2.43 -6.91 -43.37
C GLN A 214 2.00 -7.58 -42.05
N ALA A 215 2.75 -8.62 -41.68
CA ALA A 215 2.59 -9.39 -40.47
C ALA A 215 2.55 -8.47 -39.23
N SER A 216 1.42 -8.46 -38.54
CA SER A 216 1.30 -7.87 -37.21
C SER A 216 2.00 -8.79 -36.22
N THR A 217 3.16 -8.35 -35.72
CA THR A 217 3.87 -8.98 -34.62
C THR A 217 3.02 -8.87 -33.35
N SER A 218 2.37 -9.97 -32.96
CA SER A 218 1.79 -10.11 -31.64
C SER A 218 2.91 -10.12 -30.59
N LEU A 219 3.01 -9.04 -29.84
CA LEU A 219 3.87 -8.95 -28.66
C LEU A 219 3.20 -9.74 -27.54
N THR A 220 3.54 -11.02 -27.44
CA THR A 220 3.14 -11.89 -26.33
C THR A 220 3.85 -11.42 -25.07
N VAL A 221 3.21 -10.56 -24.28
CA VAL A 221 3.67 -10.24 -22.91
C VAL A 221 3.32 -11.43 -22.03
N THR A 222 4.25 -12.37 -21.91
CA THR A 222 4.22 -13.45 -20.91
C THR A 222 4.39 -12.84 -19.52
N SER A 223 3.29 -12.39 -18.91
CA SER A 223 3.22 -12.15 -17.47
C SER A 223 3.11 -13.49 -16.74
N GLN A 224 4.23 -14.21 -16.63
CA GLN A 224 4.40 -15.25 -15.62
C GLN A 224 5.08 -14.64 -14.40
N ALA A 225 4.28 -14.17 -13.45
CA ALA A 225 4.72 -13.98 -12.06
C ALA A 225 3.78 -14.77 -11.15
N ARG A 226 3.95 -16.10 -11.16
CA ARG A 226 3.36 -17.01 -10.17
C ARG A 226 4.32 -17.07 -8.99
N LEU A 227 4.19 -16.13 -8.06
CA LEU A 227 4.77 -16.25 -6.72
C LEU A 227 3.61 -16.47 -5.76
N ALA A 228 3.42 -17.74 -5.39
CA ALA A 228 2.58 -18.12 -4.26
C ALA A 228 3.30 -17.70 -2.97
N PRO A 229 2.63 -17.01 -2.03
CA PRO A 229 3.13 -16.91 -0.67
C PRO A 229 2.63 -18.11 0.13
N THR A 230 3.48 -19.12 0.29
CA THR A 230 3.37 -20.06 1.39
C THR A 230 3.95 -19.35 2.62
N PHE A 231 3.10 -18.85 3.51
CA PHE A 231 3.50 -18.45 4.86
C PHE A 231 2.80 -19.37 5.86
N LEU A 232 3.61 -20.22 6.49
CA LEU A 232 3.39 -20.84 7.80
C LEU A 232 4.15 -19.98 8.82
#